data_AF-A0A9L0SXE6-F1
#
_entry.id   AF-A0A9L0SXE6-F1
#
_cell.length_a   1.000
_cell.length_b   1.000
_cell.length_c   1.000
_cell.angle_alpha   90.00
_cell.angle_beta   90.00
_cell.angle_gamma   90.00
#
_symmetry.space_group_name_H-M   'P 1'
#
loop_
_entity.id
_entity.type
_entity.pdbx_description
1 polymer ?
#
loop_
_entity_poly.entity_id
_entity_poly.type
_entity_poly.pdbx_seq_one_letter_code
_entity_poly.pdbx_strand_id
1 'polypeptide(L)'
;MAASKVKQDMPPSGGYGPIDYKRNLPRRGLSGYSMFAVGIGTLLFGYWSMMKWNRERRRLQIEDFEARIALMPLLQAEKDRRVLQMLRENLEEEAIIMKDVPDWKVGESVFHTTRWVTPMMGELYGLRTNEEILNATYGFICAAEAAALERELLEDYRFGRQQLVELCGHASAVAVTKVFPLPALSRKQRMVLVVCGPEQNGAVGLVCARHLRVFEYEPTIFYPTRSLDPLHRDLTTQCEKMDIPFLSYLPTEVQLINNAYGLVVDAVLGPGVEPGEVGGPCTRALATLKLLSIPLVSLDIPSGWDAETGGDAEDGLRPDVLVLLAAPKRCAGRFSGRHHFVAGRFVPDDVRRKFALRLPGYTGTDCVAAL
;
A
#
# COMPACT_ATOMS: atom_id res chain seq x y z
N MET A 1 25.95 -46.98 64.61
CA MET A 1 27.30 -47.54 64.88
C MET A 1 28.05 -47.60 63.56
N ALA A 2 28.95 -46.64 63.34
CA ALA A 2 29.82 -46.61 62.19
C ALA A 2 30.99 -47.56 62.42
N ALA A 3 31.14 -48.59 61.58
CA ALA A 3 32.36 -49.38 61.53
C ALA A 3 33.41 -48.61 60.72
N SER A 4 34.55 -48.35 61.35
CA SER A 4 35.72 -47.72 60.73
C SER A 4 36.22 -48.59 59.57
N LYS A 5 36.28 -47.99 58.37
CA LYS A 5 36.78 -48.64 57.16
C LYS A 5 38.30 -48.75 57.27
N VAL A 6 38.78 -49.94 57.65
CA VAL A 6 40.22 -50.24 57.74
C VAL A 6 40.90 -49.95 56.41
N LYS A 7 42.00 -49.21 56.44
CA LYS A 7 42.84 -48.88 55.28
C LYS A 7 43.54 -50.17 54.83
N GLN A 8 43.12 -50.69 53.68
CA GLN A 8 43.58 -51.96 53.16
C GLN A 8 44.89 -51.77 52.37
N ASP A 9 46.02 -52.13 52.97
CA ASP A 9 47.37 -52.05 52.37
C ASP A 9 47.73 -53.26 51.48
N MET A 10 46.91 -54.32 51.50
CA MET A 10 47.10 -55.52 50.68
C MET A 10 45.94 -55.70 49.68
N PRO A 11 46.20 -56.22 48.47
CA PRO A 11 45.13 -56.46 47.50
C PRO A 11 44.06 -57.39 48.10
N PRO A 12 42.77 -57.15 47.80
CA PRO A 12 41.67 -57.93 48.35
C PRO A 12 41.80 -59.41 48.01
N SER A 13 41.33 -60.27 48.92
CA SER A 13 41.47 -61.74 48.89
C SER A 13 40.76 -62.44 47.72
N GLY A 14 40.32 -61.70 46.70
CA GLY A 14 39.77 -62.19 45.43
C GLY A 14 40.39 -61.54 44.19
N GLY A 15 41.48 -60.77 44.34
CA GLY A 15 42.10 -60.01 43.26
C GLY A 15 41.31 -58.76 42.86
N TYR A 16 41.89 -57.92 42.00
CA TYR A 16 41.15 -56.84 41.36
C TYR A 16 40.22 -57.43 40.30
N GLY A 17 38.99 -56.91 40.20
CA GLY A 17 38.08 -57.28 39.12
C GLY A 17 38.74 -57.09 37.75
N PRO A 18 38.40 -57.90 36.74
CA PRO A 18 39.01 -57.81 35.42
C PRO A 18 38.86 -56.39 34.88
N ILE A 19 39.97 -55.77 34.48
CA ILE A 19 39.98 -54.46 33.83
C ILE A 19 39.26 -54.63 32.50
N ASP A 20 38.19 -53.87 32.28
CA ASP A 20 37.40 -53.97 31.05
C ASP A 20 38.19 -53.35 29.88
N TYR A 21 39.01 -54.19 29.23
CA TYR A 21 39.83 -53.82 28.07
C TYR A 21 39.01 -53.76 26.78
N LYS A 22 37.72 -54.09 26.84
CA LYS A 22 36.86 -54.12 25.66
C LYS A 22 36.49 -52.68 25.29
N ARG A 23 36.81 -52.30 24.05
CA ARG A 23 36.48 -50.98 23.51
C ARG A 23 34.94 -50.83 23.51
N ASN A 24 34.41 -50.07 24.47
CA ASN A 24 32.98 -49.76 24.58
C ASN A 24 32.56 -48.82 23.44
N LEU A 25 32.38 -49.39 22.24
CA LEU A 25 31.83 -48.70 21.10
C LEU A 25 30.32 -48.47 21.36
N PRO A 26 29.82 -47.24 21.23
CA PRO A 26 28.40 -46.98 21.39
C PRO A 26 27.59 -47.86 20.42
N ARG A 27 26.42 -48.34 20.85
CA ARG A 27 25.55 -49.17 19.99
C ARG A 27 25.33 -48.41 18.68
N ARG A 28 25.73 -49.02 17.55
CA ARG A 28 25.43 -48.51 16.21
C ARG A 28 23.91 -48.32 16.16
N GLY A 29 23.46 -47.10 15.83
CA GLY A 29 22.04 -46.74 15.85
C GLY A 29 21.22 -47.52 14.82
N LEU A 30 20.22 -46.87 14.22
CA LEU A 30 19.42 -47.47 13.16
C LEU A 30 20.32 -47.99 12.02
N SER A 31 20.00 -49.17 11.50
CA SER A 31 20.68 -49.75 10.33
C SER A 31 20.54 -48.80 9.12
N GLY A 32 21.53 -48.77 8.24
CA GLY A 32 21.46 -47.93 7.03
C GLY A 32 20.19 -48.22 6.21
N TYR A 33 19.79 -49.49 6.12
CA TYR A 33 18.54 -49.89 5.46
C TYR A 33 17.28 -49.36 6.15
N SER A 34 17.26 -49.30 7.48
CA SER A 34 16.11 -48.74 8.20
C SER A 34 16.03 -47.22 8.06
N MET A 35 17.17 -46.53 7.93
CA MET A 35 17.18 -45.11 7.59
C MET A 35 16.64 -44.85 6.18
N PHE A 36 17.02 -45.66 5.19
CA PHE A 36 16.46 -45.57 3.84
C PHE A 36 14.96 -45.86 3.81
N ALA A 37 14.48 -46.86 4.56
CA ALA A 37 13.06 -47.16 4.64
C ALA A 37 12.25 -46.00 5.22
N VAL A 38 12.76 -45.34 6.27
CA VAL A 38 12.13 -44.13 6.84
C VAL A 38 12.12 -42.99 5.83
N GLY A 39 13.22 -42.75 5.11
CA GLY A 39 13.30 -41.72 4.08
C GLY A 39 12.33 -41.95 2.91
N ILE A 40 12.20 -43.20 2.45
CA ILE A 40 11.23 -43.56 1.40
C ILE A 40 9.80 -43.38 1.93
N GLY A 41 9.52 -43.80 3.17
CA GLY A 41 8.21 -43.64 3.80
C GLY A 41 7.78 -42.18 3.91
N THR A 42 8.67 -41.29 4.33
CA THR A 42 8.37 -39.85 4.42
C THR A 42 8.15 -39.21 3.04
N LEU A 43 8.95 -39.61 2.03
CA LEU A 43 8.75 -39.15 0.65
C LEU A 43 7.39 -39.60 0.09
N LEU A 44 7.05 -40.88 0.22
CA LEU A 44 5.76 -41.41 -0.25
C LEU A 44 4.58 -40.73 0.45
N PHE A 45 4.67 -40.52 1.76
CA PHE A 45 3.65 -39.80 2.51
C PHE A 45 3.53 -38.33 2.06
N GLY A 46 4.65 -37.65 1.83
CA GLY A 46 4.65 -36.28 1.29
C GLY A 46 3.99 -36.18 -0.09
N TYR A 47 4.35 -37.08 -1.02
CA TYR A 47 3.73 -37.15 -2.34
C TYR A 47 2.23 -37.47 -2.27
N TRP A 48 1.83 -38.44 -1.45
CA TRP A 48 0.42 -38.77 -1.25
C TRP A 48 -0.37 -37.58 -0.69
N SER A 49 0.17 -36.88 0.32
CA SER A 49 -0.44 -35.71 0.93
C SER A 49 -0.61 -34.57 -0.08
N MET A 50 0.42 -34.30 -0.90
CA MET A 50 0.35 -33.29 -1.96
C MET A 50 -0.67 -33.68 -3.06
N MET A 51 -0.72 -34.96 -3.45
CA MET A 51 -1.72 -35.43 -4.42
C MET A 51 -3.15 -35.30 -3.88
N LYS A 52 -3.38 -35.64 -2.60
CA LYS A 52 -4.67 -35.48 -1.93
C LYS A 52 -5.09 -34.01 -1.92
N TRP A 53 -4.19 -33.12 -1.47
CA TRP A 53 -4.41 -31.67 -1.48
C TRP A 53 -4.72 -31.12 -2.88
N ASN A 54 -4.00 -31.58 -3.91
CA ASN A 54 -4.25 -31.17 -5.29
C ASN A 54 -5.60 -31.67 -5.86
N ARG A 55 -6.12 -32.80 -5.37
CA ARG A 55 -7.46 -33.26 -5.72
C ARG A 55 -8.54 -32.43 -5.04
N GLU A 56 -8.33 -32.09 -3.77
CA GLU A 56 -9.24 -31.27 -2.97
C GLU A 56 -9.33 -29.84 -3.52
N ARG A 57 -8.18 -29.19 -3.79
CA ARG A 57 -8.14 -27.88 -4.45
C ARG A 57 -8.91 -27.85 -5.77
N ARG A 58 -8.74 -28.88 -6.61
CA ARG A 58 -9.48 -28.97 -7.89
C ARG A 58 -10.97 -29.13 -7.68
N ARG A 59 -11.42 -29.88 -6.66
CA ARG A 59 -12.85 -29.99 -6.35
C ARG A 59 -13.43 -28.65 -5.90
N LEU A 60 -12.75 -27.94 -5.00
CA LEU A 60 -13.16 -26.61 -4.56
C LEU A 60 -13.22 -25.61 -5.72
N GLN A 61 -12.26 -25.66 -6.64
CA GLN A 61 -12.28 -24.83 -7.85
C GLN A 61 -13.46 -25.14 -8.78
N ILE A 62 -13.82 -26.42 -8.94
CA ILE A 62 -14.98 -26.82 -9.74
C ILE A 62 -16.26 -26.34 -9.08
N GLU A 63 -16.40 -26.52 -7.77
CA GLU A 63 -17.56 -26.06 -6.99
C GLU A 63 -17.73 -24.53 -7.09
N ASP A 64 -16.65 -23.76 -6.92
CA ASP A 64 -16.68 -22.29 -7.08
C ASP A 64 -17.06 -21.88 -8.51
N PHE A 65 -16.58 -22.61 -9.51
CA PHE A 65 -16.93 -22.36 -10.91
C PHE A 65 -18.40 -22.69 -11.23
N GLU A 66 -18.92 -23.82 -10.73
CA GLU A 66 -20.32 -24.20 -10.86
C GLU A 66 -21.24 -23.20 -10.16
N ALA A 67 -20.90 -22.77 -8.95
CA ALA A 67 -21.62 -21.73 -8.22
C ALA A 67 -21.65 -20.41 -9.01
N ARG A 68 -20.50 -20.02 -9.59
CA ARG A 68 -20.42 -18.84 -10.45
C ARG A 68 -21.29 -18.97 -11.70
N ILE A 69 -21.26 -20.10 -12.40
CA ILE A 69 -22.11 -20.34 -13.57
C ILE A 69 -23.59 -20.25 -13.21
N ALA A 70 -23.99 -20.84 -12.08
CA ALA A 70 -25.38 -20.82 -11.62
C ALA A 70 -25.85 -19.40 -11.28
N LEU A 71 -24.99 -18.57 -10.69
CA LEU A 71 -25.31 -17.19 -10.28
C LEU A 71 -25.14 -16.16 -11.39
N MET A 72 -24.34 -16.43 -12.42
CA MET A 72 -24.00 -15.47 -13.47
C MET A 72 -25.22 -14.84 -14.16
N PRO A 73 -26.28 -15.58 -14.55
CA PRO A 73 -27.47 -14.99 -15.16
C PRO A 73 -28.17 -13.99 -14.23
N LEU A 74 -28.24 -14.28 -12.93
CA LEU A 74 -28.85 -13.40 -11.94
C LEU A 74 -28.02 -12.12 -11.76
N LEU A 75 -26.70 -12.25 -11.63
CA LEU A 75 -25.79 -11.11 -11.50
C LEU A 75 -25.80 -10.23 -12.75
N GLN A 76 -25.90 -10.85 -13.94
CA GLN A 76 -26.03 -10.15 -15.21
C GLN A 76 -27.37 -9.38 -15.28
N ALA A 77 -28.48 -10.01 -14.90
CA ALA A 77 -29.79 -9.34 -14.88
C ALA A 77 -29.84 -8.16 -13.91
N GLU A 78 -29.25 -8.29 -12.72
CA GLU A 78 -29.13 -7.19 -11.74
C GLU A 78 -28.25 -6.05 -12.27
N LYS A 79 -27.14 -6.38 -12.94
CA LYS A 79 -26.28 -5.39 -13.61
C LYS A 79 -27.05 -4.65 -14.71
N ASP A 80 -27.75 -5.39 -15.57
CA ASP A 80 -28.52 -4.82 -16.69
C ASP A 80 -29.63 -3.91 -16.16
N ARG A 81 -30.30 -4.30 -15.07
CA ARG A 81 -31.29 -3.45 -14.38
C ARG A 81 -30.70 -2.12 -13.92
N ARG A 82 -29.53 -2.14 -13.26
CA ARG A 82 -28.87 -0.90 -12.80
C ARG A 82 -28.45 -0.01 -13.97
N VAL A 83 -27.91 -0.61 -15.04
CA VAL A 83 -27.53 0.12 -16.25
C VAL A 83 -28.74 0.80 -16.88
N LEU A 84 -29.86 0.10 -17.00
CA LEU A 84 -31.10 0.69 -17.54
C LEU A 84 -31.66 1.80 -16.64
N GLN A 85 -31.55 1.66 -15.32
CA GLN A 85 -31.94 2.73 -14.39
C GLN A 85 -31.07 3.98 -14.59
N MET A 86 -29.75 3.83 -14.65
CA MET A 86 -28.83 4.95 -14.88
C MET A 86 -29.06 5.61 -16.25
N LEU A 87 -29.24 4.81 -17.31
CA LEU A 87 -29.53 5.36 -18.64
C LEU A 87 -30.84 6.15 -18.65
N ARG A 88 -31.87 5.64 -17.96
CA ARG A 88 -33.14 6.35 -17.83
C ARG A 88 -32.97 7.68 -17.12
N GLU A 89 -32.26 7.71 -15.99
CA GLU A 89 -31.96 8.94 -15.27
C GLU A 89 -31.20 9.94 -16.15
N ASN A 90 -30.18 9.47 -16.89
CA ASN A 90 -29.41 10.33 -17.80
C ASN A 90 -30.28 10.92 -18.93
N LEU A 91 -31.21 10.14 -19.50
CA LEU A 91 -32.15 10.63 -20.52
C LEU A 91 -33.13 11.67 -19.95
N GLU A 92 -33.60 11.46 -18.71
CA GLU A 92 -34.47 12.41 -18.01
C GLU A 92 -33.73 13.73 -17.74
N GLU A 93 -32.47 13.68 -17.28
CA GLU A 93 -31.62 14.85 -17.08
C GLU A 93 -31.24 15.54 -18.39
N GLU A 94 -30.88 14.79 -19.43
CA GLU A 94 -30.59 15.32 -20.77
C GLU A 94 -31.79 16.11 -21.33
N ALA A 95 -33.00 15.58 -21.18
CA ALA A 95 -34.23 16.27 -21.60
C ALA A 95 -34.43 17.60 -20.87
N ILE A 96 -34.05 17.68 -19.60
CA ILE A 96 -34.13 18.91 -18.80
C ILE A 96 -33.07 19.92 -19.25
N ILE A 97 -31.83 19.46 -19.45
CA ILE A 97 -30.68 20.29 -19.80
C ILE A 97 -30.83 20.85 -21.22
N MET A 98 -31.28 20.03 -22.16
CA MET A 98 -31.33 20.35 -23.60
C MET A 98 -32.69 20.85 -24.08
N LYS A 99 -33.64 21.11 -23.17
CA LYS A 99 -35.01 21.55 -23.52
C LYS A 99 -35.07 22.79 -24.42
N ASP A 100 -34.09 23.68 -24.32
CA ASP A 100 -34.05 24.97 -25.01
C ASP A 100 -33.14 24.95 -26.26
N VAL A 101 -32.54 23.80 -26.59
CA VAL A 101 -31.63 23.66 -27.74
C VAL A 101 -32.41 23.24 -28.99
N PRO A 102 -32.45 24.06 -30.05
CA PRO A 102 -33.16 23.70 -31.28
C PRO A 102 -32.51 22.48 -31.95
N ASP A 103 -33.33 21.63 -32.56
CA ASP A 103 -32.94 20.41 -33.28
C ASP A 103 -32.28 19.30 -32.41
N TRP A 104 -32.22 19.45 -31.08
CA TRP A 104 -31.74 18.39 -30.20
C TRP A 104 -32.78 17.29 -30.00
N LYS A 105 -32.37 16.03 -30.18
CA LYS A 105 -33.21 14.85 -29.93
C LYS A 105 -32.64 14.04 -28.79
N VAL A 106 -33.33 14.05 -27.66
CA VAL A 106 -32.95 13.31 -26.46
C VAL A 106 -32.87 11.81 -26.78
N GLY A 107 -31.76 11.18 -26.40
CA GLY A 107 -31.56 9.74 -26.58
C GLY A 107 -31.35 9.27 -28.02
N GLU A 108 -31.04 10.17 -28.95
CA GLU A 108 -30.60 9.77 -30.29
C GLU A 108 -29.25 9.04 -30.21
N SER A 109 -29.19 7.82 -30.78
CA SER A 109 -27.97 7.01 -30.69
C SER A 109 -26.86 7.59 -31.56
N VAL A 110 -25.65 7.69 -30.99
CA VAL A 110 -24.43 8.06 -31.73
C VAL A 110 -24.01 6.96 -32.71
N PHE A 111 -24.52 5.73 -32.54
CA PHE A 111 -24.18 4.59 -33.37
C PHE A 111 -25.23 4.35 -34.46
N HIS A 112 -24.79 4.24 -35.71
CA HIS A 112 -25.64 3.84 -36.83
C HIS A 112 -25.90 2.32 -36.87
N THR A 113 -26.33 1.73 -35.76
CA THR A 113 -26.62 0.29 -35.67
C THR A 113 -27.89 0.02 -34.88
N THR A 114 -28.66 -0.98 -35.30
CA THR A 114 -29.84 -1.47 -34.56
C THR A 114 -29.51 -2.49 -33.48
N ARG A 115 -28.23 -2.86 -33.35
CA ARG A 115 -27.74 -3.78 -32.32
C ARG A 115 -27.56 -3.02 -31.01
N TRP A 116 -27.78 -3.72 -29.89
CA TRP A 116 -27.43 -3.19 -28.58
C TRP A 116 -25.92 -2.95 -28.50
N VAL A 117 -25.55 -1.73 -28.15
CA VAL A 117 -24.18 -1.34 -27.83
C VAL A 117 -24.13 -1.15 -26.33
N THR A 118 -23.22 -1.86 -25.65
CA THR A 118 -23.04 -1.68 -24.20
C THR A 118 -22.56 -0.25 -23.95
N PRO A 119 -23.24 0.52 -23.09
CA PRO A 119 -22.90 1.91 -22.89
C PRO A 119 -21.50 2.04 -22.29
N MET A 120 -20.76 3.04 -22.75
CA MET A 120 -19.43 3.33 -22.21
C MET A 120 -19.54 4.00 -20.84
N MET A 121 -18.49 3.94 -20.03
CA MET A 121 -18.47 4.60 -18.71
C MET A 121 -18.76 6.11 -18.82
N GLY A 122 -18.29 6.77 -19.88
CA GLY A 122 -18.57 8.18 -20.14
C GLY A 122 -20.05 8.47 -20.44
N GLU A 123 -20.78 7.53 -21.04
CA GLU A 123 -22.22 7.68 -21.30
C GLU A 123 -23.04 7.43 -20.03
N LEU A 124 -22.60 6.49 -19.18
CA LEU A 124 -23.29 6.17 -17.91
C LEU A 124 -23.07 7.23 -16.84
N TYR A 125 -21.86 7.77 -16.74
CA TYR A 125 -21.48 8.69 -15.66
C TYR A 125 -21.23 10.12 -16.12
N GLY A 126 -21.48 10.47 -17.40
CA GLY A 126 -21.17 11.79 -17.94
C GLY A 126 -21.88 12.97 -17.27
N LEU A 127 -23.03 12.74 -16.63
CA LEU A 127 -23.77 13.74 -15.86
C LEU A 127 -23.51 13.67 -14.35
N ARG A 128 -22.69 12.71 -13.91
CA ARG A 128 -22.37 12.48 -12.50
C ARG A 128 -21.14 13.29 -12.09
N THR A 129 -20.89 13.36 -10.78
CA THR A 129 -19.71 14.05 -10.26
C THR A 129 -18.43 13.28 -10.62
N ASN A 130 -17.30 14.00 -10.72
CA ASN A 130 -16.00 13.37 -10.95
C ASN A 130 -15.66 12.32 -9.88
N GLU A 131 -16.09 12.53 -8.64
CA GLU A 131 -15.94 11.57 -7.53
C GLU A 131 -16.60 10.22 -7.87
N GLU A 132 -17.84 10.23 -8.36
CA GLU A 132 -18.57 9.02 -8.73
C GLU A 132 -17.97 8.32 -9.95
N ILE A 133 -17.53 9.08 -10.96
CA ILE A 133 -16.85 8.56 -12.15
C ILE A 133 -15.57 7.82 -11.73
N LEU A 134 -14.73 8.46 -10.91
CA LEU A 134 -13.45 7.91 -10.48
C LEU A 134 -13.66 6.68 -9.60
N ASN A 135 -14.63 6.71 -8.68
CA ASN A 135 -14.96 5.54 -7.85
C ASN A 135 -15.45 4.36 -8.70
N ALA A 136 -16.32 4.60 -9.68
CA ALA A 136 -16.82 3.55 -10.56
C ALA A 136 -15.73 2.97 -11.47
N THR A 137 -14.75 3.80 -11.86
CA THR A 137 -13.64 3.42 -12.73
C THR A 137 -12.55 2.66 -11.98
N TYR A 138 -12.09 3.19 -10.85
CA TYR A 138 -10.89 2.72 -10.16
C TYR A 138 -11.16 1.95 -8.86
N GLY A 139 -12.35 2.10 -8.27
CA GLY A 139 -12.73 1.52 -6.99
C GLY A 139 -12.02 2.23 -5.83
N PHE A 140 -12.80 2.82 -4.92
CA PHE A 140 -12.28 3.48 -3.73
C PHE A 140 -12.53 2.64 -2.48
N ILE A 141 -11.55 2.65 -1.57
CA ILE A 141 -11.65 1.97 -0.28
C ILE A 141 -11.77 2.97 0.88
N CYS A 142 -12.44 2.56 1.95
CA CYS A 142 -12.45 3.31 3.20
C CYS A 142 -11.16 3.07 4.01
N ALA A 143 -10.97 3.83 5.09
CA ALA A 143 -9.80 3.67 5.96
C ALA A 143 -9.73 2.26 6.59
N ALA A 144 -10.88 1.70 6.99
CA ALA A 144 -10.94 0.36 7.56
C ALA A 144 -10.56 -0.74 6.54
N GLU A 145 -11.00 -0.60 5.29
CA GLU A 145 -10.64 -1.50 4.18
C GLU A 145 -9.16 -1.37 3.83
N ALA A 146 -8.59 -0.16 3.84
CA ALA A 146 -7.16 0.06 3.63
C ALA A 146 -6.32 -0.63 4.71
N ALA A 147 -6.71 -0.49 5.99
CA ALA A 147 -6.04 -1.17 7.10
C ALA A 147 -6.19 -2.70 7.01
N ALA A 148 -7.34 -3.20 6.55
CA ALA A 148 -7.55 -4.63 6.33
C ALA A 148 -6.70 -5.19 5.18
N LEU A 149 -6.59 -4.44 4.07
CA LEU A 149 -5.74 -4.77 2.94
C LEU A 149 -4.27 -4.85 3.36
N GLU A 150 -3.78 -3.86 4.11
CA GLU A 150 -2.41 -3.87 4.62
C GLU A 150 -2.16 -5.05 5.56
N ARG A 151 -3.10 -5.33 6.47
CA ARG A 151 -3.00 -6.49 7.38
C ARG A 151 -2.87 -7.79 6.61
N GLU A 152 -3.68 -7.98 5.57
CA GLU A 152 -3.60 -9.17 4.70
C GLU A 152 -2.26 -9.26 3.97
N LEU A 153 -1.72 -8.14 3.46
CA LEU A 153 -0.39 -8.13 2.84
C LEU A 153 0.71 -8.55 3.83
N LEU A 154 0.65 -8.10 5.08
CA LEU A 154 1.64 -8.41 6.11
C LEU A 154 1.48 -9.84 6.68
N GLU A 155 0.26 -10.27 6.94
CA GLU A 155 -0.03 -11.54 7.63
C GLU A 155 -0.15 -12.73 6.66
N ASP A 156 -0.97 -12.62 5.62
CA ASP A 156 -1.25 -13.73 4.71
C ASP A 156 -0.20 -13.84 3.61
N TYR A 157 0.13 -12.70 3.00
CA TYR A 157 1.13 -12.63 1.91
C TYR A 157 2.56 -12.48 2.41
N ARG A 158 2.75 -12.28 3.73
CA ARG A 158 4.06 -12.23 4.39
C ARG A 158 5.01 -11.15 3.83
N PHE A 159 4.47 -10.05 3.33
CA PHE A 159 5.29 -8.88 2.99
C PHE A 159 5.93 -8.32 4.27
N GLY A 160 7.17 -7.86 4.16
CA GLY A 160 7.80 -7.12 5.24
C GLY A 160 7.26 -5.70 5.33
N ARG A 161 6.98 -5.18 6.53
CA ARG A 161 6.54 -3.78 6.69
C ARG A 161 7.55 -2.79 6.11
N GLN A 162 8.85 -3.00 6.36
CA GLN A 162 9.92 -2.22 5.74
C GLN A 162 9.87 -2.27 4.20
N GLN A 163 9.54 -3.43 3.63
CA GLN A 163 9.44 -3.59 2.17
C GLN A 163 8.27 -2.79 1.58
N LEU A 164 7.11 -2.81 2.23
CA LEU A 164 5.94 -2.03 1.78
C LEU A 164 6.24 -0.53 1.82
N VAL A 165 6.80 -0.04 2.94
CA VAL A 165 7.20 1.37 3.09
C VAL A 165 8.25 1.75 2.05
N GLU A 166 9.23 0.89 1.78
CA GLU A 166 10.26 1.12 0.76
C GLU A 166 9.66 1.28 -0.64
N LEU A 167 8.76 0.36 -1.02
CA LEU A 167 8.11 0.37 -2.33
C LEU A 167 7.21 1.60 -2.48
N CYS A 168 6.44 1.95 -1.45
CA CYS A 168 5.60 3.14 -1.44
C CYS A 168 6.44 4.42 -1.57
N GLY A 169 7.49 4.58 -0.74
CA GLY A 169 8.29 5.80 -0.75
C GLY A 169 9.11 5.97 -2.03
N HIS A 170 9.63 4.87 -2.59
CA HIS A 170 10.28 4.88 -3.90
C HIS A 170 9.30 5.31 -5.01
N ALA A 171 8.11 4.71 -5.03
CA ALA A 171 7.07 5.06 -6.00
C ALA A 171 6.63 6.52 -5.86
N SER A 172 6.49 7.04 -4.62
CA SER A 172 6.21 8.45 -4.37
C SER A 172 7.29 9.38 -4.91
N ALA A 173 8.56 9.04 -4.74
CA ALA A 173 9.66 9.81 -5.33
C ALA A 173 9.59 9.78 -6.87
N VAL A 174 9.28 8.64 -7.48
CA VAL A 174 9.09 8.52 -8.94
C VAL A 174 7.88 9.34 -9.43
N ALA A 175 6.79 9.42 -8.67
CA ALA A 175 5.67 10.30 -9.01
C ALA A 175 6.10 11.77 -9.04
N VAL A 176 6.88 12.21 -8.04
CA VAL A 176 7.44 13.57 -7.99
C VAL A 176 8.34 13.83 -9.21
N THR A 177 9.22 12.90 -9.58
CA THR A 177 10.12 13.11 -10.73
C THR A 177 9.40 13.12 -12.08
N LYS A 178 8.27 12.40 -12.21
CA LYS A 178 7.43 12.45 -13.40
C LYS A 178 6.73 13.80 -13.57
N VAL A 179 6.26 14.41 -12.48
CA VAL A 179 5.60 15.73 -12.52
C VAL A 179 6.62 16.86 -12.67
N PHE A 180 7.76 16.74 -11.98
CA PHE A 180 8.78 17.78 -11.91
C PHE A 180 10.11 17.27 -12.48
N PRO A 181 10.24 17.03 -13.80
CA PRO A 181 11.43 16.38 -14.37
C PRO A 181 12.67 17.28 -14.31
N LEU A 182 13.80 16.74 -13.82
CA LEU A 182 15.07 17.48 -13.61
C LEU A 182 15.50 18.41 -14.75
N PRO A 183 15.42 18.02 -16.05
CA PRO A 183 15.86 18.89 -17.15
C PRO A 183 15.03 20.17 -17.27
N ALA A 184 13.78 20.14 -16.81
CA ALA A 184 12.88 21.29 -16.82
C ALA A 184 13.02 22.16 -15.57
N LEU A 185 13.74 21.70 -14.53
CA LEU A 185 13.84 22.37 -13.24
C LEU A 185 15.12 23.21 -13.11
N SER A 186 14.93 24.46 -12.73
CA SER A 186 16.01 25.30 -12.19
C SER A 186 16.55 24.72 -10.87
N ARG A 187 17.74 25.16 -10.45
CA ARG A 187 18.35 24.69 -9.19
C ARG A 187 17.43 24.89 -7.98
N LYS A 188 16.75 26.04 -7.89
CA LYS A 188 15.77 26.31 -6.82
C LYS A 188 14.62 25.32 -6.83
N GLN A 189 14.13 24.93 -8.01
CA GLN A 189 13.01 23.99 -8.12
C GLN A 189 13.38 22.55 -7.72
N ARG A 190 14.67 22.24 -7.61
CA ARG A 190 15.17 20.94 -7.11
C ARG A 190 15.23 20.87 -5.58
N MET A 191 15.09 22.00 -4.89
CA MET A 191 15.03 22.06 -3.43
C MET A 191 13.67 21.57 -2.96
N VAL A 192 13.64 20.45 -2.23
CA VAL A 192 12.39 19.82 -1.79
C VAL A 192 12.29 19.87 -0.27
N LEU A 193 11.20 20.41 0.27
CA LEU A 193 10.90 20.25 1.70
C LEU A 193 10.03 19.02 1.89
N VAL A 194 10.46 18.05 2.69
CA VAL A 194 9.65 16.88 3.05
C VAL A 194 9.24 17.00 4.50
N VAL A 195 7.93 17.12 4.76
CA VAL A 195 7.39 17.22 6.11
C VAL A 195 6.85 15.86 6.54
N CYS A 196 7.49 15.25 7.53
CA CYS A 196 7.16 13.91 8.00
C CYS A 196 6.44 13.94 9.36
N GLY A 197 5.42 13.10 9.52
CA GLY A 197 4.82 12.80 10.82
C GLY A 197 5.36 11.54 11.50
N PRO A 198 4.93 11.24 12.74
CA PRO A 198 5.38 10.08 13.50
C PRO A 198 4.83 8.74 13.00
N GLU A 199 3.90 8.75 12.06
CA GLU A 199 3.19 7.57 11.60
C GLU A 199 3.76 7.00 10.30
N GLN A 200 3.10 5.98 9.75
CA GLN A 200 3.53 5.30 8.53
C GLN A 200 3.74 6.25 7.36
N ASN A 201 2.89 7.26 7.17
CA ASN A 201 3.07 8.26 6.13
C ASN A 201 4.40 9.00 6.26
N GLY A 202 4.82 9.34 7.48
CA GLY A 202 6.13 9.93 7.71
C GLY A 202 7.29 9.00 7.39
N ALA A 203 7.15 7.69 7.62
CA ALA A 203 8.16 6.71 7.19
C ALA A 203 8.25 6.64 5.66
N VAL A 204 7.12 6.67 4.95
CA VAL A 204 7.08 6.77 3.49
C VAL A 204 7.71 8.07 3.01
N GLY A 205 7.49 9.19 3.72
CA GLY A 205 8.12 10.48 3.48
C GLY A 205 9.65 10.43 3.62
N LEU A 206 10.18 9.78 4.66
CA LEU A 206 11.63 9.59 4.84
C LEU A 206 12.24 8.77 3.68
N VAL A 207 11.59 7.69 3.27
CA VAL A 207 12.01 6.89 2.10
C VAL A 207 11.96 7.74 0.84
N CYS A 208 10.88 8.50 0.64
CA CYS A 208 10.72 9.40 -0.50
C CYS A 208 11.85 10.43 -0.57
N ALA A 209 12.19 11.08 0.55
CA ALA A 209 13.30 12.01 0.64
C ALA A 209 14.64 11.36 0.26
N ARG A 210 14.90 10.13 0.74
CA ARG A 210 16.08 9.37 0.35
C ARG A 210 16.12 9.10 -1.15
N HIS A 211 15.05 8.62 -1.76
CA HIS A 211 15.04 8.35 -3.20
C HIS A 211 15.17 9.63 -4.02
N LEU A 212 14.53 10.73 -3.60
CA LEU A 212 14.70 12.04 -4.23
C LEU A 212 16.17 12.51 -4.21
N ARG A 213 16.90 12.25 -3.12
CA ARG A 213 18.34 12.54 -3.05
C ARG A 213 19.14 11.74 -4.08
N VAL A 214 18.81 10.46 -4.26
CA VAL A 214 19.43 9.59 -5.29
C VAL A 214 19.08 10.07 -6.69
N PHE A 215 17.87 10.62 -6.88
CA PHE A 215 17.42 11.22 -8.13
C PHE A 215 17.91 12.66 -8.33
N GLU A 216 19.00 13.07 -7.68
CA GLU A 216 19.63 14.39 -7.85
C GLU A 216 18.77 15.61 -7.46
N TYR A 217 17.74 15.42 -6.65
CA TYR A 217 17.07 16.51 -5.93
C TYR A 217 17.86 16.87 -4.67
N GLU A 218 17.55 18.04 -4.11
CA GLU A 218 18.13 18.54 -2.86
C GLU A 218 17.03 18.56 -1.78
N PRO A 219 16.66 17.39 -1.19
CA PRO A 219 15.63 17.32 -0.17
C PRO A 219 16.15 17.82 1.18
N THR A 220 15.25 18.42 1.96
CA THR A 220 15.42 18.78 3.36
C THR A 220 14.22 18.24 4.12
N ILE A 221 14.44 17.60 5.27
CA ILE A 221 13.40 16.95 6.05
C ILE A 221 13.01 17.81 7.25
N PHE A 222 11.72 18.03 7.49
CA PHE A 222 11.21 18.51 8.76
C PHE A 222 10.42 17.39 9.44
N TYR A 223 10.91 16.91 10.58
CA TYR A 223 10.34 15.79 11.32
C TYR A 223 10.20 16.13 12.81
N PRO A 224 9.16 16.88 13.20
CA PRO A 224 9.07 17.48 14.54
C PRO A 224 8.80 16.46 15.65
N THR A 225 7.96 15.46 15.38
CA THR A 225 7.57 14.43 16.35
C THR A 225 8.13 13.10 15.88
N ARG A 226 9.28 12.69 16.43
CA ARG A 226 9.90 11.41 16.05
C ARG A 226 9.12 10.23 16.66
N SER A 227 8.77 9.26 15.82
CA SER A 227 8.19 7.99 16.22
C SER A 227 9.12 7.19 17.13
N LEU A 228 8.54 6.40 18.03
CA LEU A 228 9.25 5.43 18.87
C LEU A 228 9.55 4.12 18.10
N ASP A 229 9.00 3.98 16.90
CA ASP A 229 9.17 2.80 16.07
C ASP A 229 10.62 2.62 15.59
N PRO A 230 11.24 1.43 15.77
CA PRO A 230 12.56 1.13 15.24
C PRO A 230 12.68 1.40 13.73
N LEU A 231 11.63 1.15 12.94
CA LEU A 231 11.65 1.36 11.49
C LEU A 231 11.89 2.83 11.15
N HIS A 232 11.19 3.76 11.81
CA HIS A 232 11.38 5.19 11.59
C HIS A 232 12.77 5.65 12.00
N ARG A 233 13.32 5.11 13.10
CA ARG A 233 14.68 5.42 13.54
C ARG A 233 15.70 5.00 12.49
N ASP A 234 15.57 3.78 11.97
CA ASP A 234 16.49 3.26 10.96
C ASP A 234 16.40 4.05 9.65
N LEU A 235 15.20 4.45 9.21
CA LEU A 235 14.98 5.32 8.05
C LEU A 235 15.54 6.73 8.27
N THR A 236 15.42 7.27 9.48
CA THR A 236 16.01 8.57 9.85
C THR A 236 17.53 8.51 9.74
N THR A 237 18.14 7.47 10.31
CA THR A 237 19.60 7.25 10.20
C THR A 237 20.04 7.09 8.75
N GLN A 238 19.27 6.39 7.91
CA GLN A 238 19.59 6.30 6.47
C GLN A 238 19.60 7.69 5.81
N CYS A 239 18.62 8.54 6.10
CA CYS A 239 18.58 9.90 5.55
C CYS A 239 19.77 10.75 6.03
N GLU A 240 20.08 10.69 7.33
CA GLU A 240 21.24 11.36 7.93
C GLU A 240 22.56 10.88 7.30
N LYS A 241 22.70 9.58 7.03
CA LYS A 241 23.88 8.98 6.38
C LYS A 241 24.04 9.29 4.90
N MET A 242 23.00 9.85 4.27
CA MET A 242 23.08 10.35 2.89
C MET A 242 23.15 11.88 2.83
N ASP A 243 23.53 12.51 3.95
CA ASP A 243 23.72 13.96 4.08
C ASP A 243 22.43 14.76 3.76
N ILE A 244 21.26 14.20 4.07
CA ILE A 244 20.00 14.92 3.96
C ILE A 244 19.81 15.77 5.22
N PRO A 245 19.69 17.11 5.12
CA PRO A 245 19.54 17.97 6.27
C PRO A 245 18.17 17.80 6.94
N PHE A 246 18.17 17.83 8.27
CA PHE A 246 16.96 17.85 9.09
C PHE A 246 16.77 19.24 9.72
N LEU A 247 15.62 19.86 9.50
CA LEU A 247 15.24 21.11 10.16
C LEU A 247 14.79 20.83 11.59
N SER A 248 15.28 21.63 12.53
CA SER A 248 14.85 21.60 13.92
C SER A 248 13.50 22.31 14.14
N TYR A 249 13.20 23.31 13.30
CA TYR A 249 11.93 24.03 13.29
C TYR A 249 11.52 24.39 11.87
N LEU A 250 10.21 24.50 11.64
CA LEU A 250 9.67 25.05 10.41
C LEU A 250 9.45 26.56 10.61
N PRO A 251 9.98 27.43 9.72
CA PRO A 251 9.72 28.85 9.81
C PRO A 251 8.22 29.16 9.70
N THR A 252 7.69 29.98 10.61
CA THR A 252 6.29 30.44 10.55
C THR A 252 6.06 31.38 9.37
N GLU A 253 7.11 32.07 8.93
CA GLU A 253 7.09 32.96 7.78
C GLU A 253 7.08 32.15 6.47
N VAL A 254 5.89 31.98 5.90
CA VAL A 254 5.62 31.26 4.64
C VAL A 254 6.53 31.71 3.49
N GLN A 255 6.88 33.00 3.43
CA GLN A 255 7.75 33.55 2.39
C GLN A 255 9.17 32.96 2.43
N LEU A 256 9.70 32.60 3.60
CA LEU A 256 11.00 31.95 3.70
C LEU A 256 10.97 30.57 3.04
N ILE A 257 9.87 29.83 3.23
CA ILE A 257 9.67 28.51 2.63
C ILE A 257 9.52 28.63 1.11
N ASN A 258 8.67 29.55 0.64
CA ASN A 258 8.46 29.81 -0.80
C ASN A 258 9.75 30.27 -1.52
N ASN A 259 10.64 30.94 -0.80
CA ASN A 259 11.92 31.41 -1.34
C ASN A 259 13.01 30.33 -1.33
N ALA A 260 13.03 29.47 -0.30
CA ALA A 260 14.04 28.44 -0.14
C ALA A 260 13.75 27.16 -0.93
N TYR A 261 12.47 26.77 -1.04
CA TYR A 261 12.07 25.50 -1.63
C TYR A 261 11.28 25.68 -2.93
N GLY A 262 11.42 24.70 -3.80
CA GLY A 262 10.71 24.60 -5.07
C GLY A 262 9.42 23.80 -4.99
N LEU A 263 9.38 22.80 -4.09
CA LEU A 263 8.22 21.96 -3.86
C LEU A 263 8.18 21.47 -2.41
N VAL A 264 6.99 21.13 -1.93
CA VAL A 264 6.80 20.53 -0.61
C VAL A 264 6.12 19.18 -0.74
N VAL A 265 6.62 18.19 -0.01
CA VAL A 265 6.00 16.87 0.16
C VAL A 265 5.37 16.82 1.54
N ASP A 266 4.05 16.67 1.55
CA ASP A 266 3.23 16.43 2.71
C ASP A 266 3.16 14.93 3.01
N ALA A 267 3.81 14.53 4.09
CA ALA A 267 3.82 13.18 4.64
C ALA A 267 3.52 13.23 6.15
N VAL A 268 2.66 14.16 6.58
CA VAL A 268 2.41 14.44 8.00
C VAL A 268 1.42 13.46 8.61
N LEU A 269 0.24 13.31 8.04
CA LEU A 269 -0.85 12.49 8.58
C LEU A 269 -1.26 11.38 7.62
N GLY A 270 -1.61 10.23 8.19
CA GLY A 270 -2.16 9.08 7.48
C GLY A 270 -3.69 9.02 7.51
N PRO A 271 -4.28 8.04 6.80
CA PRO A 271 -5.71 7.76 6.89
C PRO A 271 -6.13 7.47 8.34
N GLY A 272 -7.17 8.19 8.80
CA GLY A 272 -7.82 7.96 10.09
C GLY A 272 -7.13 8.61 11.28
N VAL A 273 -6.23 9.58 11.06
CA VAL A 273 -5.47 10.24 12.11
C VAL A 273 -5.75 11.72 12.13
N GLU A 274 -6.27 12.18 13.27
CA GLU A 274 -6.71 13.56 13.43
C GLU A 274 -5.53 14.50 13.77
N PRO A 275 -5.52 15.74 13.24
CA PRO A 275 -4.48 16.73 13.54
C PRO A 275 -4.27 17.01 15.03
N GLY A 276 -5.30 16.77 15.86
CA GLY A 276 -5.23 16.94 17.32
C GLY A 276 -4.43 15.84 18.05
N GLU A 277 -4.32 14.64 17.47
CA GLU A 277 -3.66 13.49 18.11
C GLU A 277 -2.14 13.52 17.96
N VAL A 278 -1.64 14.13 16.88
CA VAL A 278 -0.22 14.10 16.48
C VAL A 278 0.61 15.23 17.11
N GLY A 279 -0.05 16.10 17.88
CA GLY A 279 0.56 17.14 18.71
C GLY A 279 0.76 18.49 18.02
N GLY A 280 0.91 19.53 18.84
CA GLY A 280 0.96 20.93 18.39
C GLY A 280 2.00 21.29 17.30
N PRO A 281 3.21 20.71 17.26
CA PRO A 281 4.16 20.98 16.18
C PRO A 281 3.65 20.57 14.79
N CYS A 282 2.96 19.44 14.67
CA CYS A 282 2.39 18.96 13.41
C CYS A 282 1.23 19.85 12.97
N THR A 283 0.34 20.23 13.89
CA THR A 283 -0.77 21.16 13.61
C THR A 283 -0.25 22.52 13.12
N ARG A 284 0.82 23.05 13.73
CA ARG A 284 1.48 24.28 13.26
C ARG A 284 2.06 24.14 11.86
N ALA A 285 2.69 22.99 11.57
CA ALA A 285 3.22 22.72 10.24
C ALA A 285 2.10 22.75 9.20
N LEU A 286 0.98 22.07 9.46
CA LEU A 286 -0.18 22.07 8.56
C LEU A 286 -0.74 23.47 8.32
N ALA A 287 -0.85 24.30 9.37
CA ALA A 287 -1.28 25.69 9.21
C ALA A 287 -0.34 26.51 8.30
N THR A 288 0.97 26.28 8.37
CA THR A 288 1.94 26.89 7.45
C THR A 288 1.81 26.34 6.03
N LEU A 289 1.62 25.02 5.87
CA LEU A 289 1.50 24.36 4.56
C LEU A 289 0.29 24.87 3.76
N LYS A 290 -0.84 25.14 4.43
CA LYS A 290 -2.07 25.68 3.80
C LYS A 290 -1.85 27.04 3.11
N LEU A 291 -0.86 27.83 3.56
CA LEU A 291 -0.61 29.19 3.09
C LEU A 291 0.46 29.27 2.00
N LEU A 292 1.09 28.15 1.63
CA LEU A 292 2.17 28.11 0.65
C LEU A 292 1.67 28.45 -0.75
N SER A 293 2.55 29.05 -1.56
CA SER A 293 2.29 29.34 -2.99
C SER A 293 3.10 28.44 -3.93
N ILE A 294 3.93 27.57 -3.37
CA ILE A 294 4.72 26.58 -4.11
C ILE A 294 3.97 25.25 -4.23
N PRO A 295 4.29 24.42 -5.25
CA PRO A 295 3.60 23.15 -5.45
C PRO A 295 3.67 22.22 -4.25
N LEU A 296 2.52 21.65 -3.91
CA LEU A 296 2.36 20.73 -2.78
C LEU A 296 1.99 19.32 -3.26
N VAL A 297 2.74 18.32 -2.78
CA VAL A 297 2.55 16.90 -3.09
C VAL A 297 2.14 16.17 -1.82
N SER A 298 0.91 15.67 -1.74
CA SER A 298 0.46 14.88 -0.58
C SER A 298 0.62 13.38 -0.82
N LEU A 299 1.17 12.69 0.17
CA LEU A 299 1.34 11.24 0.16
C LEU A 299 0.15 10.57 0.86
N ASP A 300 -0.45 9.62 0.15
CA ASP A 300 -1.66 8.89 0.47
C ASP A 300 -2.94 9.71 0.57
N ILE A 301 -3.01 10.65 1.52
CA ILE A 301 -4.16 11.52 1.76
C ILE A 301 -3.60 12.90 2.12
N PRO A 302 -4.21 14.02 1.65
CA PRO A 302 -3.79 15.35 2.10
C PRO A 302 -3.98 15.47 3.61
N SER A 303 -2.91 15.83 4.33
CA SER A 303 -2.94 15.81 5.78
C SER A 303 -4.03 16.73 6.36
N GLY A 304 -4.86 16.17 7.24
CA GLY A 304 -6.01 16.83 7.85
C GLY A 304 -7.32 16.68 7.08
N TRP A 305 -7.32 15.90 5.99
CA TRP A 305 -8.56 15.43 5.36
C TRP A 305 -9.07 14.19 6.09
N ASP A 306 -10.40 14.09 6.21
CA ASP A 306 -11.02 12.83 6.58
C ASP A 306 -10.91 11.83 5.43
N ALA A 307 -10.61 10.57 5.75
CA ALA A 307 -10.32 9.55 4.76
C ALA A 307 -11.55 9.16 3.91
N GLU A 308 -12.77 9.41 4.42
CA GLU A 308 -14.02 9.08 3.75
C GLU A 308 -14.66 10.28 3.06
N THR A 309 -14.80 11.39 3.80
CA THR A 309 -15.51 12.60 3.39
C THR A 309 -14.59 13.63 2.72
N GLY A 310 -13.27 13.46 2.83
CA GLY A 310 -12.28 14.40 2.31
C GLY A 310 -12.07 15.61 3.22
N GLY A 311 -11.45 16.64 2.68
CA GLY A 311 -11.28 17.92 3.37
C GLY A 311 -12.42 18.89 3.03
N ASP A 312 -12.82 19.71 4.00
CA ASP A 312 -13.67 20.87 3.72
C ASP A 312 -12.96 21.79 2.73
N ALA A 313 -13.68 22.28 1.72
CA ALA A 313 -13.07 23.07 0.65
C ALA A 313 -12.36 24.34 1.18
N GLU A 314 -12.82 24.92 2.30
CA GLU A 314 -12.28 26.18 2.84
C GLU A 314 -11.12 26.01 3.82
N ASP A 315 -11.07 24.93 4.61
CA ASP A 315 -10.02 24.72 5.62
C ASP A 315 -9.09 23.52 5.30
N GLY A 316 -9.42 22.70 4.32
CA GLY A 316 -8.59 21.56 3.90
C GLY A 316 -7.31 21.98 3.19
N LEU A 317 -6.27 21.16 3.31
CA LEU A 317 -5.04 21.29 2.52
C LEU A 317 -5.37 21.09 1.03
N ARG A 318 -4.77 21.89 0.13
CA ARG A 318 -5.01 21.81 -1.32
C ARG A 318 -3.74 21.44 -2.08
N PRO A 319 -3.43 20.13 -2.23
CA PRO A 319 -2.25 19.70 -2.97
C PRO A 319 -2.45 19.83 -4.48
N ASP A 320 -1.36 20.12 -5.20
CA ASP A 320 -1.31 20.06 -6.66
C ASP A 320 -1.16 18.62 -7.16
N VAL A 321 -0.54 17.76 -6.36
CA VAL A 321 -0.29 16.35 -6.68
C VAL A 321 -0.72 15.48 -5.51
N LEU A 322 -1.52 14.45 -5.77
CA LEU A 322 -1.87 13.42 -4.80
C LEU A 322 -1.30 12.07 -5.24
N VAL A 323 -0.52 11.43 -4.36
CA VAL A 323 0.06 10.10 -4.60
C VAL A 323 -0.56 9.09 -3.63
N LEU A 324 -1.55 8.36 -4.10
CA LEU A 324 -2.25 7.34 -3.33
C LEU A 324 -1.37 6.12 -3.13
N LEU A 325 -1.37 5.53 -1.93
CA LEU A 325 -0.57 4.35 -1.63
C LEU A 325 -1.43 3.08 -1.62
N ALA A 326 -0.98 2.07 -2.35
CA ALA A 326 -1.62 0.76 -2.59
C ALA A 326 -2.95 0.81 -3.35
N ALA A 327 -3.88 1.65 -2.90
CA ALA A 327 -5.21 1.80 -3.48
C ALA A 327 -5.77 3.21 -3.21
N PRO A 328 -6.63 3.74 -4.10
CA PRO A 328 -7.32 5.01 -3.87
C PRO A 328 -8.27 4.96 -2.68
N LYS A 329 -8.18 5.97 -1.79
CA LYS A 329 -9.14 6.16 -0.70
C LYS A 329 -10.31 7.00 -1.18
N ARG A 330 -11.47 6.90 -0.50
CA ARG A 330 -12.69 7.64 -0.89
C ARG A 330 -12.49 9.16 -0.98
N CYS A 331 -11.76 9.75 -0.05
CA CYS A 331 -11.40 11.17 -0.08
C CYS A 331 -10.72 11.62 -1.39
N ALA A 332 -10.04 10.71 -2.10
CA ALA A 332 -9.39 11.01 -3.37
C ALA A 332 -10.37 11.39 -4.48
N GLY A 333 -11.65 11.05 -4.36
CA GLY A 333 -12.69 11.48 -5.30
C GLY A 333 -12.92 12.99 -5.31
N ARG A 334 -12.63 13.67 -4.20
CA ARG A 334 -12.76 15.13 -4.07
C ARG A 334 -11.49 15.89 -4.42
N PHE A 335 -10.43 15.17 -4.79
CA PHE A 335 -9.18 15.77 -5.22
C PHE A 335 -9.39 16.54 -6.52
N SER A 336 -9.01 17.82 -6.51
CA SER A 336 -9.14 18.74 -7.65
C SER A 336 -7.79 19.32 -8.11
N GLY A 337 -6.68 18.74 -7.63
CA GLY A 337 -5.34 19.14 -8.06
C GLY A 337 -5.02 18.68 -9.48
N ARG A 338 -3.80 19.00 -9.93
CA ARG A 338 -3.38 18.82 -11.33
C ARG A 338 -3.02 17.38 -11.68
N HIS A 339 -2.45 16.64 -10.73
CA HIS A 339 -1.94 15.30 -10.99
C HIS A 339 -2.35 14.32 -9.90
N HIS A 340 -2.91 13.19 -10.32
CA HIS A 340 -3.38 12.15 -9.43
C HIS A 340 -2.69 10.83 -9.80
N PHE A 341 -1.95 10.24 -8.87
CA PHE A 341 -1.22 8.99 -9.08
C PHE A 341 -1.62 7.93 -8.07
N VAL A 342 -1.55 6.67 -8.51
CA VAL A 342 -1.51 5.50 -7.63
C VAL A 342 -0.11 4.92 -7.64
N ALA A 343 0.48 4.89 -6.46
CA ALA A 343 1.67 4.13 -6.12
C ALA A 343 1.25 2.81 -5.48
N GLY A 344 2.00 1.74 -5.75
CA GLY A 344 1.74 0.43 -5.11
C GLY A 344 1.53 -0.71 -6.09
N ARG A 345 2.42 -0.82 -7.09
CA ARG A 345 2.52 -1.97 -8.00
C ARG A 345 3.04 -3.24 -7.31
N PHE A 346 2.47 -3.58 -6.16
CA PHE A 346 2.75 -4.78 -5.38
C PHE A 346 1.48 -5.49 -4.90
N VAL A 347 0.30 -4.86 -5.02
CA VAL A 347 -0.97 -5.47 -4.61
C VAL A 347 -1.29 -6.67 -5.52
N PRO A 348 -1.36 -7.91 -4.99
CA PRO A 348 -1.66 -9.12 -5.77
C PRO A 348 -3.09 -9.12 -6.32
N ASP A 349 -3.31 -9.81 -7.44
CA ASP A 349 -4.63 -9.83 -8.12
C ASP A 349 -5.76 -10.36 -7.24
N ASP A 350 -5.48 -11.35 -6.38
CA ASP A 350 -6.49 -11.91 -5.48
C ASP A 350 -6.93 -10.89 -4.43
N VAL A 351 -6.00 -10.10 -3.90
CA VAL A 351 -6.29 -8.96 -3.00
C VAL A 351 -7.09 -7.90 -3.76
N ARG A 352 -6.70 -7.55 -4.99
CA ARG A 352 -7.44 -6.58 -5.81
C ARG A 352 -8.90 -7.00 -6.00
N ARG A 353 -9.15 -8.27 -6.33
CA ARG A 353 -10.51 -8.80 -6.51
C ARG A 353 -11.29 -8.80 -5.20
N LYS A 354 -10.66 -9.19 -4.09
CA LYS A 354 -11.30 -9.25 -2.76
C LYS A 354 -11.80 -7.88 -2.29
N PHE A 355 -10.99 -6.84 -2.49
CA PHE A 355 -11.34 -5.45 -2.14
C PHE A 355 -11.99 -4.67 -3.30
N ALA A 356 -12.44 -5.35 -4.37
CA ALA A 356 -13.06 -4.75 -5.55
C ALA A 356 -12.26 -3.59 -6.20
N LEU A 357 -10.93 -3.63 -6.08
CA LEU A 357 -10.01 -2.62 -6.61
C LEU A 357 -9.84 -2.78 -8.11
N ARG A 358 -10.05 -1.70 -8.86
CA ARG A 358 -9.85 -1.62 -10.32
C ARG A 358 -8.65 -0.71 -10.62
N LEU A 359 -7.49 -1.07 -10.08
CA LEU A 359 -6.28 -0.27 -10.22
C LEU A 359 -5.92 -0.09 -11.72
N PRO A 360 -5.46 1.11 -12.13
CA PRO A 360 -5.02 1.36 -13.49
C PRO A 360 -3.86 0.44 -13.90
N GLY A 361 -3.75 0.19 -15.21
CA GLY A 361 -2.63 -0.55 -15.78
C GLY A 361 -1.33 0.25 -15.66
N TYR A 362 -0.32 -0.33 -15.01
CA TYR A 362 1.02 0.26 -14.92
C TYR A 362 1.75 0.09 -16.25
N THR A 363 2.34 1.18 -16.77
CA THR A 363 3.08 1.20 -18.04
C THR A 363 4.46 0.56 -17.91
N GLY A 364 4.76 -0.45 -18.75
CA GLY A 364 6.08 -1.09 -18.78
C GLY A 364 6.53 -1.57 -17.40
N THR A 365 7.62 -1.01 -16.89
CA THR A 365 8.21 -1.30 -15.55
C THR A 365 7.93 -0.22 -14.51
N ASP A 366 7.04 0.73 -14.80
CA ASP A 366 6.75 1.84 -13.89
C ASP A 366 6.09 1.36 -12.59
N CYS A 367 6.42 2.01 -11.48
CA CYS A 367 5.87 1.73 -10.15
C CYS A 367 4.69 2.64 -9.78
N VAL A 368 4.32 3.58 -10.67
CA VAL A 368 3.22 4.54 -10.51
C VAL A 368 2.37 4.60 -11.78
N ALA A 369 1.08 4.81 -11.61
CA ALA A 369 0.12 5.01 -12.69
C ALA A 369 -0.72 6.27 -12.42
N ALA A 370 -1.01 7.04 -13.47
CA ALA A 370 -1.92 8.19 -13.37
C ALA A 370 -3.38 7.71 -13.35
N LEU A 371 -4.23 8.42 -12.62
CA LEU A 371 -5.69 8.21 -12.56
C LEU A 371 -6.44 9.15 -13.48
#